data_AF-A0A8B6LVX5-F1
#
_entry.id   AF-A0A8B6LVX5-F1
#
_cell.length_a   1.000
_cell.length_b   1.000
_cell.length_c   1.000
_cell.angle_alpha   90.00
_cell.angle_beta   90.00
_cell.angle_gamma   90.00
#
_symmetry.space_group_name_H-M   'P 1'
#
loop_
_entity.id
_entity.type
_entity.pdbx_description
1 polymer ?
#
loop_
_entity_poly.entity_id
_entity_poly.type
_entity_poly.pdbx_seq_one_letter_code
_entity_poly.pdbx_strand_id
1 'polypeptide(L)'
;MSNDNQMVVLNADQKAVFKRTLTEVVSGLNHLHQMAAGDQLSRDHGRNVLYVAESSLAEVGKLTGIETDAAAVREERYAALRAANQRVLQLERRLGEQVTAENVEAAVKRLGDRIDRWWDIYGFGHISDMSFSKYGSVHLKLSGSLFGTTSLTFSATPVSDKVTRATWLASLVERGFVLETSEGSGHEGLVDCEASRNALIELIESHFPSARVTGFESHRNRAGATVLRTIDVHIAKLVDIENLDLPPMSVDAAS
;
A
#
# COMPACT_ATOMS: atom_id res chain seq x y z
N MET A 1 7.00 38.64 -46.90
CA MET A 1 6.02 38.01 -47.82
C MET A 1 5.67 36.67 -47.20
N SER A 2 4.51 36.59 -46.54
CA SER A 2 4.09 35.42 -45.79
C SER A 2 3.82 34.27 -46.75
N ASN A 3 4.35 33.09 -46.42
CA ASN A 3 4.32 31.88 -47.24
C ASN A 3 2.98 31.13 -47.12
N ASP A 4 1.88 31.86 -46.87
CA ASP A 4 0.56 31.33 -46.44
C ASP A 4 -0.23 30.63 -47.55
N ASN A 5 0.29 30.61 -48.79
CA ASN A 5 -0.40 30.02 -49.95
C ASN A 5 0.41 28.90 -50.62
N GLN A 6 1.43 28.36 -49.94
CA GLN A 6 2.21 27.24 -50.45
C GLN A 6 1.43 25.94 -50.24
N MET A 7 1.12 25.21 -51.33
CA MET A 7 0.40 23.94 -51.22
C MET A 7 1.24 22.90 -50.46
N VAL A 8 0.63 22.19 -49.52
CA VAL A 8 1.26 21.07 -48.81
C VAL A 8 1.50 19.92 -49.78
N VAL A 9 2.77 19.62 -50.07
CA VAL A 9 3.16 18.53 -50.96
C VAL A 9 3.50 17.29 -50.14
N LEU A 10 2.62 16.30 -50.14
CA LEU A 10 2.81 15.00 -49.47
C LEU A 10 3.13 13.90 -50.49
N ASN A 11 4.07 13.01 -50.16
CA ASN A 11 4.33 11.80 -50.94
C ASN A 11 3.21 10.74 -50.73
N ALA A 12 3.28 9.61 -51.45
CA ALA A 12 2.22 8.59 -51.41
C ALA A 12 2.00 8.02 -49.99
N ASP A 13 3.07 7.71 -49.27
CA ASP A 13 3.01 7.15 -47.92
C ASP A 13 2.52 8.20 -46.91
N GLN A 14 3.02 9.44 -47.00
CA GLN A 14 2.57 10.55 -46.17
C GLN A 14 1.09 10.88 -46.38
N LYS A 15 0.58 10.76 -47.62
CA LYS A 15 -0.86 10.91 -47.90
C LYS A 15 -1.69 9.81 -47.23
N ALA A 16 -1.21 8.58 -47.21
CA ALA A 16 -1.90 7.48 -46.56
C ALA A 16 -1.95 7.67 -45.03
N VAL A 17 -0.81 8.04 -44.42
CA VAL A 17 -0.73 8.35 -42.99
C VAL A 17 -1.61 9.56 -42.64
N PHE A 18 -1.51 10.66 -43.40
CA PHE A 18 -2.33 11.86 -43.20
C PHE A 18 -3.83 11.54 -43.21
N LYS A 19 -4.31 10.78 -44.20
CA LYS A 19 -5.73 10.39 -44.28
C LYS A 19 -6.16 9.54 -43.08
N ARG A 20 -5.34 8.57 -42.68
CA ARG A 20 -5.65 7.72 -41.52
C ARG A 20 -5.74 8.55 -40.24
N THR A 21 -4.72 9.34 -39.94
CA THR A 21 -4.65 10.16 -38.72
C THR A 21 -5.74 11.23 -38.69
N LEU A 22 -6.08 11.83 -39.84
CA LEU A 22 -7.21 12.77 -39.93
C LEU A 22 -8.56 12.07 -39.69
N THR A 23 -8.72 10.84 -40.16
CA THR A 23 -9.93 10.04 -39.91
C THR A 23 -10.09 9.75 -38.42
N GLU A 24 -8.99 9.52 -37.68
CA GLU A 24 -9.02 9.34 -36.23
C GLU A 24 -9.47 10.61 -35.50
N VAL A 25 -9.00 11.80 -35.91
CA VAL A 25 -9.48 13.09 -35.36
C VAL A 25 -10.99 13.24 -35.57
N VAL A 26 -11.45 13.04 -36.81
CA VAL A 26 -12.87 13.18 -37.15
C VAL A 26 -13.72 12.14 -36.41
N SER A 27 -13.25 10.91 -36.30
CA SER A 27 -13.93 9.84 -35.57
C SER A 27 -14.06 10.16 -34.08
N GLY A 28 -13.00 10.64 -33.44
CA GLY A 28 -13.03 11.05 -32.03
C GLY A 28 -14.02 12.19 -31.77
N LEU A 29 -14.02 13.22 -32.61
CA LEU A 29 -14.96 14.34 -32.48
C LEU A 29 -16.41 13.91 -32.76
N ASN A 30 -16.63 13.04 -33.74
CA ASN A 30 -17.96 12.48 -34.03
C ASN A 30 -18.47 11.63 -32.87
N HIS A 31 -17.60 10.83 -32.25
CA HIS A 31 -17.96 10.04 -31.08
C HIS A 31 -18.38 10.96 -29.91
N LEU A 32 -17.63 12.04 -29.68
CA LEU A 32 -17.97 13.03 -28.65
C LEU A 32 -19.32 13.71 -28.94
N HIS A 33 -19.59 14.06 -30.20
CA HIS A 33 -20.87 14.62 -30.62
C HIS A 33 -22.04 13.64 -30.39
N GLN A 34 -21.87 12.36 -30.74
CA GLN A 34 -22.87 11.32 -30.52
C GLN A 34 -23.17 11.12 -29.02
N MET A 35 -22.13 11.09 -28.19
CA MET A 35 -22.29 10.96 -26.74
C MET A 35 -22.99 12.17 -26.11
N ALA A 36 -22.69 13.37 -26.60
CA ALA A 36 -23.38 14.59 -26.16
C ALA A 36 -24.87 14.58 -26.56
N ALA A 37 -25.20 14.10 -27.77
CA ALA A 37 -26.57 13.97 -28.22
C ALA A 37 -27.39 12.91 -27.45
N GLY A 38 -26.72 11.93 -26.85
CA GLY A 38 -27.34 10.86 -26.06
C GLY A 38 -27.34 11.07 -24.54
N ASP A 39 -26.93 12.25 -24.04
CA ASP A 39 -26.74 12.53 -22.60
C ASP A 39 -25.80 11.52 -21.87
N GLN A 40 -24.86 10.92 -22.60
CA GLN A 40 -23.92 9.90 -22.10
C GLN A 40 -22.50 10.45 -21.87
N LEU A 41 -22.30 11.76 -22.02
CA LEU A 41 -20.98 12.38 -21.92
C LEU A 41 -20.58 12.63 -20.45
N SER A 42 -19.78 11.72 -19.88
CA SER A 42 -19.11 11.97 -18.60
C SER A 42 -17.84 12.81 -18.77
N ARG A 43 -17.41 13.52 -17.72
CA ARG A 43 -16.20 14.36 -17.75
C ARG A 43 -14.94 13.57 -18.08
N ASP A 44 -14.75 12.40 -17.48
CA ASP A 44 -13.56 11.58 -17.70
C ASP A 44 -13.54 11.00 -19.12
N HIS A 45 -14.69 10.55 -19.62
CA HIS A 45 -14.78 10.00 -20.97
C HIS A 45 -14.57 11.09 -22.03
N GLY A 46 -15.21 12.25 -21.86
CA GLY A 46 -15.02 13.41 -22.73
C GLY A 46 -13.56 13.89 -22.73
N ARG A 47 -12.91 13.92 -21.56
CA ARG A 47 -11.48 14.26 -21.44
C ARG A 47 -10.60 13.30 -22.23
N ASN A 48 -10.84 12.00 -22.14
CA ASN A 48 -10.06 10.99 -22.87
C ASN A 48 -10.22 11.13 -24.38
N VAL A 49 -11.46 11.26 -24.87
CA VAL A 49 -11.74 11.44 -26.30
C VAL A 49 -11.09 12.72 -26.84
N LEU A 50 -11.17 13.82 -26.08
CA LEU A 50 -10.52 15.08 -26.45
C LEU A 50 -8.99 14.94 -26.48
N TYR A 51 -8.36 14.27 -25.52
CA TYR A 51 -6.91 14.04 -25.55
C TYR A 51 -6.46 13.26 -26.79
N VAL A 52 -7.21 12.21 -27.16
CA VAL A 52 -6.90 11.41 -28.35
C VAL A 52 -7.03 12.27 -29.61
N ALA A 53 -8.13 13.01 -29.75
CA ALA A 53 -8.34 13.90 -30.89
C ALA A 53 -7.26 14.99 -30.98
N GLU A 54 -6.86 15.57 -29.84
CA GLU A 54 -5.81 16.58 -29.76
C GLU A 54 -4.44 16.03 -30.15
N SER A 55 -4.14 14.78 -29.77
CA SER A 55 -2.91 14.07 -30.14
C SER A 55 -2.86 13.76 -31.63
N SER A 56 -3.93 13.20 -32.20
CA SER A 56 -4.00 12.92 -33.65
C SER A 56 -3.97 14.23 -34.47
N LEU A 57 -4.57 15.32 -33.97
CA LEU A 57 -4.51 16.64 -34.62
C LEU A 57 -3.08 17.21 -34.61
N ALA A 58 -2.33 16.99 -33.53
CA ALA A 58 -0.92 17.35 -33.46
C ALA A 58 -0.08 16.66 -34.54
N GLU A 59 -0.33 15.36 -34.74
CA GLU A 59 0.36 14.54 -35.72
C GLU A 59 0.00 14.96 -37.15
N VAL A 60 -1.26 15.32 -37.41
CA VAL A 60 -1.70 15.95 -38.66
C VAL A 60 -0.94 17.25 -38.93
N GLY A 61 -0.79 18.11 -37.90
CA GLY A 61 0.00 19.35 -38.01
C GLY A 61 1.46 19.08 -38.36
N LYS A 62 2.11 18.11 -37.70
CA LYS A 62 3.49 17.70 -38.01
C LYS A 62 3.66 17.17 -39.43
N LEU A 63 2.73 16.33 -39.90
CA LEU A 63 2.77 15.75 -41.25
C LEU A 63 2.61 16.79 -42.35
N THR A 64 1.85 17.86 -42.08
CA THR A 64 1.57 18.93 -43.04
C THR A 64 2.49 20.14 -42.91
N GLY A 65 3.29 20.22 -41.86
CA GLY A 65 4.09 21.40 -41.53
C GLY A 65 3.26 22.59 -41.03
N ILE A 66 2.00 22.34 -40.63
CA ILE A 66 1.11 23.36 -40.06
C ILE A 66 1.23 23.28 -38.54
N GLU A 67 2.02 24.17 -37.96
CA GLU A 67 2.14 24.28 -36.51
C GLU A 67 0.85 24.86 -35.92
N THR A 68 0.33 24.21 -34.88
CA THR A 68 -0.78 24.72 -34.07
C THR A 68 -0.21 25.13 -32.72
N ASP A 69 -0.65 26.27 -32.17
CA ASP A 69 -0.22 26.76 -30.85
C ASP A 69 -0.40 25.71 -29.73
N ALA A 70 -1.37 24.79 -29.91
CA ALA A 70 -1.60 23.66 -29.01
C ALA A 70 -0.37 22.73 -28.87
N ALA A 71 0.44 22.57 -29.92
CA ALA A 71 1.65 21.75 -29.86
C ALA A 71 2.77 22.39 -29.02
N ALA A 72 3.00 23.69 -29.18
CA ALA A 72 3.99 24.43 -28.42
C ALA A 72 3.63 24.50 -26.93
N VAL A 73 2.36 24.79 -26.62
CA VAL A 73 1.86 24.85 -25.23
C VAL A 73 1.95 23.47 -24.54
N ARG A 74 1.75 22.36 -25.26
CA ARG A 74 1.94 21.02 -24.69
C ARG A 74 3.40 20.72 -24.39
N GLU A 75 4.33 21.01 -25.30
CA GLU A 75 5.75 20.75 -25.06
C GLU A 75 6.27 21.58 -23.88
N GLU A 76 5.84 22.84 -23.78
CA GLU A 76 6.16 23.70 -22.64
C GLU A 76 5.61 23.13 -21.32
N ARG A 77 4.36 22.65 -21.31
CA ARG A 77 3.78 21.98 -20.14
C ARG A 77 4.54 20.72 -19.75
N TYR A 78 4.92 19.88 -20.71
CA TYR A 78 5.71 18.67 -20.43
C TYR A 78 7.13 19.00 -19.98
N ALA A 79 7.76 20.03 -20.53
CA ALA A 79 9.06 20.53 -20.07
C ALA A 79 8.98 21.06 -18.63
N ALA A 80 7.96 21.85 -18.31
CA ALA A 80 7.70 22.35 -16.97
C ALA A 80 7.45 21.21 -15.97
N LEU A 81 6.67 20.19 -16.35
CA LEU A 81 6.42 19.01 -15.51
C LEU A 81 7.71 18.22 -15.25
N ARG A 82 8.55 18.01 -16.27
CA ARG A 82 9.86 17.36 -16.12
C ARG A 82 10.77 18.14 -15.19
N ALA A 83 10.85 19.46 -15.35
CA ALA A 83 11.65 20.33 -14.49
C ALA A 83 11.16 20.32 -13.03
N ALA A 84 9.85 20.33 -12.82
CA ALA A 84 9.24 20.24 -11.49
C ALA A 84 9.57 18.90 -10.81
N ASN A 85 9.41 17.77 -11.52
CA ASN A 85 9.74 16.44 -10.98
C ASN A 85 11.24 16.31 -10.65
N GLN A 86 12.12 16.84 -11.49
CA GLN A 86 13.55 16.88 -11.20
C GLN A 86 13.87 17.71 -9.95
N ARG A 87 13.17 18.83 -9.76
CA ARG A 87 13.33 19.67 -8.56
C ARG A 87 12.85 18.95 -7.30
N VAL A 88 11.73 18.22 -7.37
CA VAL A 88 11.25 17.37 -6.26
C VAL A 88 12.32 16.33 -5.88
N LEU A 89 12.83 15.59 -6.87
CA LEU A 89 13.88 14.58 -6.63
C LEU A 89 15.16 15.20 -6.00
N GLN A 90 15.58 16.39 -6.47
CA GLN A 90 16.72 17.09 -5.89
C GLN A 90 16.47 17.55 -4.45
N LEU A 91 15.26 18.03 -4.15
CA LEU A 91 14.88 18.44 -2.80
C LEU A 91 14.81 17.24 -1.86
N GLU A 92 14.24 16.12 -2.29
CA GLU A 92 14.21 14.85 -1.53
C GLU A 92 15.64 14.37 -1.22
N ARG A 93 16.54 14.43 -2.21
CA ARG A 93 17.94 14.07 -2.03
C ARG A 93 18.64 14.96 -1.00
N ARG A 94 18.46 16.28 -1.08
CA ARG A 94 19.04 17.24 -0.12
C ARG A 94 18.49 17.02 1.29
N LEU A 95 17.21 16.68 1.41
CA LEU A 95 16.60 16.34 2.69
C LEU A 95 17.27 15.08 3.28
N GLY A 96 17.47 14.05 2.45
CA GLY A 96 18.18 12.83 2.84
C GLY A 96 19.64 13.05 3.25
N GLU A 97 20.36 13.95 2.57
CA GLU A 97 21.75 14.32 2.90
C GLU A 97 21.88 15.04 4.26
N GLN A 98 20.78 15.60 4.79
CA GLN A 98 20.74 16.25 6.10
C GLN A 98 20.40 15.28 7.24
N VAL A 99 19.92 14.06 6.94
CA VAL A 99 19.62 13.05 7.94
C VAL A 99 20.92 12.31 8.29
N THR A 100 21.34 12.43 9.55
CA THR A 100 22.50 11.68 10.04
C THR A 100 22.16 10.21 10.27
N ALA A 101 23.16 9.33 10.30
CA ALA A 101 22.96 7.91 10.57
C ALA A 101 22.29 7.68 11.93
N GLU A 102 22.66 8.47 12.94
CA GLU A 102 22.06 8.39 14.29
C GLU A 102 20.56 8.69 14.26
N ASN A 103 20.12 9.64 13.43
CA ASN A 103 18.70 9.94 13.28
C ASN A 103 17.93 8.80 12.61
N VAL A 104 18.56 8.10 11.65
CA VAL A 104 17.97 6.91 11.02
C VAL A 104 17.86 5.77 12.03
N GLU A 105 18.93 5.49 12.78
CA GLU A 105 18.93 4.45 13.82
C GLU A 105 17.85 4.70 14.87
N ALA A 106 17.74 5.94 15.38
CA ALA A 106 16.72 6.32 16.34
C ALA A 106 15.29 6.19 15.77
N ALA A 107 15.10 6.53 14.50
CA ALA A 107 13.81 6.38 13.83
C ALA A 107 13.43 4.91 13.63
N VAL A 108 14.34 4.08 13.15
CA VAL A 108 14.13 2.63 12.97
C VAL A 108 13.79 1.98 14.30
N LYS A 109 14.55 2.30 15.36
CA LYS A 109 14.27 1.79 16.70
C LYS A 109 12.88 2.19 17.19
N ARG A 110 12.53 3.48 17.08
CA ARG A 110 11.21 3.99 17.48
C ARG A 110 10.07 3.30 16.73
N LEU A 111 10.25 3.03 15.43
CA LEU A 111 9.25 2.30 14.64
C LEU A 111 9.15 0.85 15.10
N GLY A 112 10.27 0.17 15.32
CA GLY A 112 10.29 -1.19 15.86
C GLY A 112 9.57 -1.31 17.20
N ASP A 113 9.92 -0.44 18.16
CA ASP A 113 9.31 -0.41 19.50
C ASP A 113 7.78 -0.24 19.43
N ARG A 114 7.28 0.53 18.45
CA ARG A 114 5.82 0.71 18.24
C ARG A 114 5.14 -0.55 17.70
N ILE A 115 5.79 -1.28 16.79
CA ILE A 115 5.25 -2.53 16.24
C ILE A 115 5.27 -3.62 17.32
N ASP A 116 6.37 -3.74 18.08
CA ASP A 116 6.46 -4.69 19.19
C ASP A 116 5.34 -4.44 20.20
N ARG A 117 5.18 -3.18 20.61
CA ARG A 117 4.11 -2.77 21.53
C ARG A 117 2.71 -3.04 20.99
N TRP A 118 2.48 -2.79 19.71
CA TRP A 118 1.20 -3.12 19.07
C TRP A 118 0.92 -4.62 19.16
N TRP A 119 1.93 -5.46 18.86
CA TRP A 119 1.77 -6.91 18.89
C TRP A 119 1.59 -7.44 20.31
N ASP A 120 2.23 -6.84 21.32
CA ASP A 120 2.03 -7.16 22.72
C ASP A 120 0.60 -6.88 23.20
N ILE A 121 -0.01 -5.79 22.71
CA ILE A 121 -1.36 -5.37 23.13
C ILE A 121 -2.45 -6.15 22.39
N TYR A 122 -2.35 -6.21 21.07
CA TYR A 122 -3.44 -6.71 20.22
C TYR A 122 -3.18 -8.11 19.65
N GLY A 123 -1.92 -8.52 19.59
CA GLY A 123 -1.49 -9.75 18.98
C GLY A 123 -1.28 -10.88 19.97
N PHE A 124 -0.16 -11.58 19.78
CA PHE A 124 0.22 -12.77 20.53
C PHE A 124 1.70 -12.70 20.91
N GLY A 125 2.25 -13.80 21.43
CA GLY A 125 3.61 -13.98 21.94
C GLY A 125 4.64 -12.90 21.62
N HIS A 126 5.31 -13.00 20.48
CA HIS A 126 6.44 -12.12 20.12
C HIS A 126 6.52 -11.92 18.61
N ILE A 127 7.34 -10.98 18.17
CA ILE A 127 7.75 -10.85 16.77
C ILE A 127 9.03 -11.66 16.57
N SER A 128 9.00 -12.64 15.67
CA SER A 128 10.12 -13.54 15.40
C SER A 128 11.21 -12.89 14.55
N ASP A 129 10.83 -11.99 13.65
CA ASP A 129 11.77 -11.25 12.80
C ASP A 129 11.13 -9.95 12.31
N MET A 130 11.96 -8.93 12.13
CA MET A 130 11.58 -7.60 11.64
C MET A 130 12.71 -7.04 10.78
N SER A 131 12.43 -6.72 9.53
CA SER A 131 13.41 -6.14 8.62
C SER A 131 12.86 -4.93 7.86
N PHE A 132 13.69 -3.89 7.77
CA PHE A 132 13.40 -2.67 7.02
C PHE A 132 14.08 -2.72 5.65
N SER A 133 13.32 -2.49 4.60
CA SER A 133 13.84 -2.47 3.23
C SER A 133 14.41 -1.10 2.88
N LYS A 134 15.31 -1.08 1.88
CA LYS A 134 15.85 0.17 1.30
C LYS A 134 14.79 1.12 0.72
N TYR A 135 13.58 0.63 0.49
CA TYR A 135 12.47 1.41 -0.07
C TYR A 135 11.48 1.88 1.02
N GLY A 136 11.81 1.70 2.30
CA GLY A 136 10.95 2.12 3.41
C GLY A 136 9.74 1.22 3.62
N SER A 137 9.83 -0.05 3.22
CA SER A 137 8.85 -1.08 3.60
C SER A 137 9.37 -1.92 4.76
N VAL A 138 8.46 -2.55 5.51
CA VAL A 138 8.80 -3.44 6.63
C VAL A 138 8.27 -4.83 6.35
N HIS A 139 9.10 -5.83 6.58
CA HIS A 139 8.69 -7.23 6.62
C HIS A 139 8.71 -7.69 8.07
N LEU A 140 7.59 -8.26 8.52
CA LEU A 140 7.39 -8.78 9.85
C LEU A 140 7.11 -10.27 9.80
N LYS A 141 7.69 -10.99 10.75
CA LYS A 141 7.41 -12.39 10.99
C LYS A 141 6.78 -12.52 12.38
N LEU A 142 5.46 -12.45 12.46
CA LEU A 142 4.72 -12.40 13.72
C LEU A 142 4.49 -13.81 14.27
N SER A 143 4.71 -14.04 15.56
CA SER A 143 4.43 -15.35 16.16
C SER A 143 2.93 -15.59 16.32
N GLY A 144 2.46 -16.76 15.89
CA GLY A 144 1.11 -17.27 16.18
C GLY A 144 0.98 -17.97 17.54
N SER A 145 2.06 -17.97 18.34
CA SER A 145 2.04 -18.62 19.66
C SER A 145 1.40 -17.71 20.70
N LEU A 146 0.39 -18.22 21.41
CA LEU A 146 -0.23 -17.49 22.52
C LEU A 146 0.78 -17.31 23.67
N PHE A 147 0.58 -16.28 24.50
CA PHE A 147 1.42 -16.08 25.68
C PHE A 147 1.43 -17.34 26.55
N GLY A 148 2.61 -17.77 27.00
CA GLY A 148 2.76 -18.99 27.80
C GLY A 148 2.11 -18.86 29.19
N THR A 149 1.86 -20.00 29.84
CA THR A 149 1.38 -20.05 31.24
C THR A 149 2.51 -20.13 32.26
N THR A 150 3.77 -20.23 31.82
CA THR A 150 4.95 -20.38 32.68
C THR A 150 5.17 -19.20 33.62
N SER A 151 4.77 -17.98 33.24
CA SER A 151 4.83 -16.83 34.15
C SER A 151 3.82 -16.91 35.29
N LEU A 152 2.67 -17.58 35.08
CA LEU A 152 1.60 -17.72 36.08
C LEU A 152 2.00 -18.64 37.24
N THR A 153 2.82 -19.65 36.96
CA THR A 153 3.25 -20.65 37.95
C THR A 153 4.21 -20.08 38.98
N PHE A 154 4.98 -19.06 38.60
CA PHE A 154 5.99 -18.39 39.44
C PHE A 154 5.63 -16.94 39.78
N SER A 155 4.40 -16.51 39.46
CA SER A 155 3.95 -15.14 39.71
C SER A 155 3.69 -14.87 41.18
N ALA A 156 3.94 -13.63 41.60
CA ALA A 156 3.54 -13.11 42.90
C ALA A 156 2.00 -12.93 43.02
N THR A 157 1.27 -12.89 41.90
CA THR A 157 -0.18 -12.66 41.82
C THR A 157 -0.94 -13.72 41.02
N PRO A 158 -0.80 -15.03 41.36
CA PRO A 158 -1.25 -16.13 40.51
C PRO A 158 -2.78 -16.20 40.31
N VAL A 159 -3.58 -15.58 41.18
CA VAL A 159 -5.05 -15.53 41.05
C VAL A 159 -5.48 -14.47 40.03
N SER A 160 -4.98 -13.23 40.17
CA SER A 160 -5.28 -12.13 39.25
C SER A 160 -4.78 -12.42 37.83
N ASP A 161 -3.62 -13.07 37.71
CA ASP A 161 -3.05 -13.36 36.40
C ASP A 161 -3.84 -14.45 35.64
N LYS A 162 -4.42 -15.42 36.37
CA LYS A 162 -5.34 -16.40 35.78
C LYS A 162 -6.62 -15.75 35.26
N VAL A 163 -7.17 -14.78 36.00
CA VAL A 163 -8.33 -14.01 35.55
C VAL A 163 -7.97 -13.19 34.31
N THR A 164 -6.84 -12.48 34.34
CA THR A 164 -6.35 -11.67 33.22
C THR A 164 -6.15 -12.52 31.97
N ARG A 165 -5.54 -13.71 32.10
CA ARG A 165 -5.42 -14.65 30.98
C ARG A 165 -6.78 -15.11 30.45
N ALA A 166 -7.70 -15.50 31.33
CA ALA A 166 -9.02 -15.96 30.91
C ALA A 166 -9.79 -14.85 30.17
N THR A 167 -9.72 -13.61 30.64
CA THR A 167 -10.29 -12.45 29.96
C THR A 167 -9.63 -12.21 28.60
N TRP A 168 -8.30 -12.31 28.52
CA TRP A 168 -7.58 -12.18 27.25
C TRP A 168 -7.98 -13.27 26.26
N LEU A 169 -8.03 -14.54 26.66
CA LEU A 169 -8.48 -15.65 25.80
C LEU A 169 -9.92 -15.46 25.32
N ALA A 170 -10.83 -15.01 26.21
CA ALA A 170 -12.21 -14.69 25.84
C ALA A 170 -12.27 -13.57 24.80
N SER A 171 -11.43 -12.53 24.95
CA SER A 171 -11.34 -11.44 23.97
C SER A 171 -10.87 -11.93 22.59
N LEU A 172 -10.00 -12.94 22.52
CA LEU A 172 -9.56 -13.51 21.25
C LEU A 172 -10.71 -14.22 20.53
N VAL A 173 -11.51 -14.98 21.29
CA VAL A 173 -12.69 -15.67 20.73
C VAL A 173 -13.74 -14.66 20.26
N GLU A 174 -13.98 -13.59 21.03
CA GLU A 174 -14.89 -12.49 20.64
C GLU A 174 -14.42 -11.78 19.36
N ARG A 175 -13.10 -11.65 19.17
CA ARG A 175 -12.48 -11.11 17.96
C ARG A 175 -12.46 -12.10 16.78
N GLY A 176 -13.03 -13.30 16.94
CA GLY A 176 -13.20 -14.28 15.86
C GLY A 176 -12.09 -15.32 15.73
N PHE A 177 -11.13 -15.36 16.66
CA PHE A 177 -10.07 -16.37 16.65
C PHE A 177 -10.58 -17.73 17.15
N VAL A 178 -10.16 -18.80 16.47
CA VAL A 178 -10.45 -20.18 16.90
C VAL A 178 -9.28 -20.72 17.71
N LEU A 179 -9.55 -21.04 18.97
CA LEU A 179 -8.56 -21.58 19.90
C LEU A 179 -8.86 -23.05 20.18
N GLU A 180 -7.80 -23.87 20.27
CA GLU A 180 -7.91 -25.26 20.69
C GLU A 180 -7.03 -25.50 21.93
N THR A 181 -7.59 -26.14 22.94
CA THR A 181 -6.82 -26.57 24.11
C THR A 181 -6.30 -27.98 23.86
N SER A 182 -4.98 -28.15 23.83
CA SER A 182 -4.39 -29.50 23.74
C SER A 182 -4.63 -30.27 25.04
N GLU A 183 -5.26 -31.45 24.93
CA GLU A 183 -5.40 -32.38 26.06
C GLU A 183 -4.01 -32.74 26.62
N GLY A 184 -3.79 -32.45 27.90
CA GLY A 184 -2.58 -32.83 28.64
C GLY A 184 -1.48 -31.76 28.73
N SER A 185 -1.46 -30.71 27.90
CA SER A 185 -0.49 -29.61 28.04
C SER A 185 -1.06 -28.37 28.75
N GLY A 186 -2.38 -28.20 28.75
CA GLY A 186 -3.03 -27.01 29.30
C GLY A 186 -2.68 -25.72 28.56
N HIS A 187 -2.12 -25.82 27.35
CA HIS A 187 -1.80 -24.68 26.50
C HIS A 187 -2.78 -24.61 25.33
N GLU A 188 -3.36 -23.43 25.15
CA GLU A 188 -4.20 -23.12 24.01
C GLU A 188 -3.33 -22.79 22.79
N GLY A 189 -3.72 -23.31 21.63
CA GLY A 189 -3.11 -23.01 20.35
C GLY A 189 -4.10 -22.26 19.45
N LEU A 190 -3.59 -21.31 18.66
CA LEU A 190 -4.37 -20.65 17.63
C LEU A 190 -4.54 -21.60 16.44
N VAL A 191 -5.77 -22.06 16.19
CA VAL A 191 -6.05 -23.02 15.12
C VAL A 191 -5.87 -22.35 13.76
N ASP A 192 -5.15 -23.01 12.87
CA ASP A 192 -5.03 -22.60 11.48
C ASP A 192 -6.29 -22.96 10.70
N CYS A 193 -7.22 -22.01 10.61
CA CYS A 193 -8.45 -22.12 9.86
C CYS A 193 -8.80 -20.77 9.21
N GLU A 194 -9.78 -20.77 8.30
CA GLU A 194 -10.20 -19.58 7.58
C GLU A 194 -10.65 -18.45 8.52
N ALA A 195 -11.41 -18.78 9.58
CA ALA A 195 -11.84 -17.78 10.57
C ALA A 195 -10.65 -17.09 11.25
N SER A 196 -9.69 -17.85 11.79
CA SER A 196 -8.50 -17.29 12.45
C SER A 196 -7.63 -16.48 11.48
N ARG A 197 -7.50 -16.92 10.21
CA ARG A 197 -6.75 -16.19 9.19
C ARG A 197 -7.42 -14.86 8.82
N ASN A 198 -8.73 -14.86 8.63
CA ASN A 198 -9.49 -13.64 8.32
C ASN A 198 -9.42 -12.65 9.48
N ALA A 199 -9.60 -13.10 10.72
CA ALA A 199 -9.45 -12.26 11.91
C ALA A 199 -8.02 -11.67 12.03
N LEU A 200 -6.98 -12.42 11.66
CA LEU A 200 -5.60 -11.92 11.61
C LEU A 200 -5.42 -10.85 10.53
N ILE A 201 -5.94 -11.09 9.33
CA ILE A 201 -5.88 -10.15 8.21
C ILE A 201 -6.60 -8.85 8.59
N GLU A 202 -7.83 -8.94 9.11
CA GLU A 202 -8.61 -7.78 9.55
C GLU A 202 -7.90 -7.00 10.66
N LEU A 203 -7.32 -7.69 11.65
CA LEU A 203 -6.53 -7.07 12.69
C LEU A 203 -5.35 -6.27 12.13
N ILE A 204 -4.61 -6.86 11.20
CA ILE A 204 -3.41 -6.26 10.61
C ILE A 204 -3.80 -5.07 9.72
N GLU A 205 -4.77 -5.26 8.82
CA GLU A 205 -5.18 -4.23 7.85
C GLU A 205 -5.88 -3.04 8.52
N SER A 206 -6.60 -3.27 9.62
CA SER A 206 -7.23 -2.19 10.40
C SER A 206 -6.23 -1.26 11.09
N HIS A 207 -5.06 -1.77 11.48
CA HIS A 207 -4.01 -0.99 12.13
C HIS A 207 -2.94 -0.49 11.15
N PHE A 208 -2.76 -1.21 10.03
CA PHE A 208 -1.81 -0.89 8.99
C PHE A 208 -2.47 -0.95 7.61
N PRO A 209 -3.05 0.16 7.11
CA PRO A 209 -3.80 0.16 5.85
C PRO A 209 -2.98 -0.25 4.61
N SER A 210 -1.65 -0.10 4.63
CA SER A 210 -0.75 -0.55 3.56
C SER A 210 -0.15 -1.94 3.79
N ALA A 211 -0.56 -2.63 4.85
CA ALA A 211 -0.10 -3.98 5.13
C ALA A 211 -0.77 -5.02 4.23
N ARG A 212 -0.03 -6.09 3.95
CA ARG A 212 -0.55 -7.32 3.37
C ARG A 212 0.06 -8.52 4.06
N VAL A 213 -0.78 -9.50 4.38
CA VAL A 213 -0.31 -10.81 4.82
C VAL A 213 0.19 -11.58 3.60
N THR A 214 1.47 -11.94 3.60
CA THR A 214 2.13 -12.65 2.49
C THR A 214 2.12 -14.16 2.68
N GLY A 215 1.96 -14.64 3.92
CA GLY A 215 2.01 -16.07 4.23
C GLY A 215 1.57 -16.40 5.63
N PHE A 216 1.19 -17.66 5.80
CA PHE A 216 0.95 -18.29 7.09
C PHE A 216 1.77 -19.57 7.15
N GLU A 217 2.55 -19.73 8.21
CA GLU A 217 3.24 -20.99 8.51
C GLU A 217 2.53 -21.66 9.69
N SER A 218 2.27 -22.96 9.53
CA SER A 218 1.56 -23.74 10.54
C SER A 218 2.36 -24.97 10.91
N HIS A 219 2.08 -25.51 12.08
CA HIS A 219 2.64 -26.77 12.51
C HIS A 219 1.56 -27.62 13.17
N ARG A 220 1.80 -28.93 13.21
CA ARG A 220 0.92 -29.86 13.91
C ARG A 220 1.33 -29.91 15.38
N ASN A 221 0.39 -29.62 16.28
CA ASN A 221 0.60 -29.75 17.72
C ASN A 221 0.61 -31.24 18.12
N ARG A 222 0.97 -31.52 19.38
CA ARG A 222 0.97 -32.90 19.92
C ARG A 222 -0.42 -33.52 20.00
N ALA A 223 -1.47 -32.70 20.09
CA ALA A 223 -2.87 -33.15 20.07
C ALA A 223 -3.38 -33.49 18.66
N GLY A 224 -2.57 -33.25 17.62
CA GLY A 224 -2.89 -33.60 16.25
C GLY A 224 -3.60 -32.51 15.44
N ALA A 225 -3.83 -31.33 16.01
CA ALA A 225 -4.39 -30.19 15.30
C ALA A 225 -3.33 -29.32 14.63
N THR A 226 -3.73 -28.62 13.58
CA THR A 226 -2.88 -27.68 12.85
C THR A 226 -3.06 -26.29 13.47
N VAL A 227 -1.98 -25.75 14.01
CA VAL A 227 -1.97 -24.44 14.69
C VAL A 227 -1.01 -23.50 13.97
N LEU A 228 -1.37 -22.22 13.97
CA LEU A 228 -0.55 -21.16 13.40
C LEU A 228 0.74 -21.02 14.20
N ARG A 229 1.87 -21.04 13.48
CA ARG A 229 3.20 -20.81 14.05
C ARG A 229 3.64 -19.38 13.78
N THR A 230 3.43 -18.94 12.54
CA THR A 230 3.97 -17.68 12.06
C THR A 230 3.04 -17.02 11.05
N ILE A 231 3.01 -15.69 11.07
CA ILE A 231 2.31 -14.85 10.10
C ILE A 231 3.33 -13.92 9.45
N ASP A 232 3.51 -14.03 8.14
CA ASP A 232 4.41 -13.15 7.39
C ASP A 232 3.62 -11.94 6.87
N VAL A 233 4.08 -10.73 7.20
CA VAL A 233 3.39 -9.48 6.89
C VAL A 233 4.35 -8.53 6.20
N HIS A 234 3.87 -7.85 5.16
CA HIS A 234 4.58 -6.77 4.48
C HIS A 234 3.81 -5.45 4.63
N ILE A 235 4.44 -4.45 5.22
CA ILE A 235 3.90 -3.09 5.38
C ILE A 235 4.61 -2.17 4.38
N ALA A 236 3.87 -1.62 3.43
CA ALA A 236 4.47 -0.85 2.34
C ALA A 236 4.87 0.58 2.73
N LYS A 237 4.25 1.17 3.77
CA LYS A 237 4.48 2.57 4.17
C LYS A 237 4.74 2.69 5.67
N LEU A 238 5.88 3.29 6.05
CA LEU A 238 6.23 3.51 7.46
C LEU A 238 5.25 4.44 8.21
N VAL A 239 4.56 5.32 7.48
CA VAL A 239 3.58 6.25 8.07
C VAL A 239 2.45 5.53 8.80
N ASP A 240 2.11 4.30 8.38
CA ASP A 240 1.08 3.51 9.06
C ASP A 240 1.53 3.14 10.48
N ILE A 241 2.83 2.87 10.66
CA ILE A 241 3.43 2.55 11.96
C ILE A 241 3.49 3.80 12.84
N GLU A 242 3.83 4.96 12.26
CA GLU A 242 3.85 6.24 12.98
C GLU A 242 2.46 6.66 13.45
N ASN A 243 1.42 6.32 12.69
CA ASN A 243 0.04 6.67 12.99
C ASN A 243 -0.71 5.63 13.84
N LEU A 244 -0.05 4.54 14.27
CA LEU A 244 -0.65 3.59 15.21
C LEU A 244 -1.20 4.30 16.44
N ASP A 245 -2.50 4.16 16.67
CA ASP A 245 -3.13 4.62 17.89
C ASP A 245 -2.92 3.56 18.96
N LEU A 246 -1.94 3.80 19.85
CA LEU A 246 -1.59 2.92 20.94
C LEU A 246 -2.01 3.56 22.25
N PRO A 247 -2.62 2.81 23.20
CA PRO A 247 -2.92 3.33 24.53
C PRO A 247 -1.64 3.91 25.18
N PRO A 248 -1.75 4.85 26.14
CA PRO A 248 -0.58 5.38 26.84
C PRO A 248 0.14 4.26 27.63
N MET A 249 1.46 4.35 27.80
CA MET A 249 2.17 3.42 28.69
C MET A 249 1.71 3.67 30.13
N SER A 250 1.21 2.65 30.82
CA SER A 250 0.95 2.75 32.26
C SER A 250 2.28 2.93 32.99
N VAL A 251 2.43 4.04 33.70
CA VAL A 251 3.67 4.40 34.43
C VAL A 251 3.86 3.55 35.70
N ASP A 252 2.88 2.72 36.07
CA ASP A 252 2.84 2.03 37.36
C ASP A 252 3.18 0.54 37.24
N ALA A 253 4.47 0.23 37.09
CA ALA A 253 5.03 -1.10 37.40
C ALA A 253 6.50 -1.04 37.86
N ALA A 254 6.91 0.10 38.43
CA ALA A 254 8.18 0.24 39.13
C ALA A 254 7.90 0.71 40.56
N SER A 255 7.48 -0.22 41.42
CA SER A 255 7.49 -0.09 42.88
C SER A 255 7.62 -1.47 43.49
#